data_AF-A0A2R6FE73-F1
#
_entry.id   AF-A0A2R6FE73-F1
#
_cell.length_a   1.000
_cell.length_b   1.000
_cell.length_c   1.000
_cell.angle_alpha   90.00
_cell.angle_beta   90.00
_cell.angle_gamma   90.00
#
_symmetry.space_group_name_H-M   'P 1'
#
loop_
_entity.id
_entity.type
_entity.pdbx_description
1 polymer ?
#
loop_
_entity_poly.entity_id
_entity_poly.type
_entity_poly.pdbx_seq_one_letter_code
_entity_poly.pdbx_strand_id
1 'polypeptide(L)'
;LEARIEGFFPSVDRVAGDREALALALGFSFLGWIGLATSLWLSLFSLGITTAFAAVLVVIPIGAIAGITPLPGGLGGVEFVLVTLLVATTGVDLATATAAVTIHRAATYMLPTVVGGGTAAALGVTPSNSKA
;
A
#
# COMPACT_ATOMS: atom_id res chain seq x y z
N LEU A 1 10.26 -16.17 -20.21
CA LEU A 1 9.90 -16.12 -18.78
C LEU A 1 11.04 -16.66 -17.92
N GLU A 2 11.65 -17.79 -18.28
CA GLU A 2 12.82 -18.38 -17.60
C GLU A 2 13.94 -17.39 -17.31
N ALA A 3 14.46 -16.66 -18.30
CA ALA A 3 15.56 -15.71 -18.07
C ALA A 3 15.24 -14.55 -17.10
N ARG A 4 13.98 -14.17 -16.92
CA ARG A 4 13.59 -13.18 -15.89
C ARG A 4 13.57 -13.85 -14.51
N ILE A 5 12.98 -15.03 -14.43
CA ILE A 5 12.87 -15.83 -13.21
C ILE A 5 14.26 -16.19 -12.66
N GLU A 6 15.21 -16.58 -13.52
CA GLU A 6 16.59 -16.90 -13.17
C GLU A 6 17.40 -15.70 -12.65
N GLY A 7 17.02 -14.46 -13.00
CA GLY A 7 17.63 -13.24 -12.45
C GLY A 7 17.05 -12.79 -11.10
N PHE A 8 15.82 -13.18 -10.78
CA PHE A 8 15.16 -12.83 -9.50
C PHE A 8 15.74 -13.62 -8.33
N PHE A 9 15.97 -14.93 -8.49
CA PHE A 9 16.52 -15.80 -7.43
C PHE A 9 17.86 -15.33 -6.85
N PRO A 10 18.90 -14.98 -7.64
CA PRO A 10 20.17 -14.49 -7.10
C PRO A 10 20.06 -13.11 -6.42
N SER A 11 19.03 -12.32 -6.73
CA SER A 11 18.76 -11.04 -6.06
C SER A 11 18.12 -11.25 -4.70
N VAL A 12 17.20 -12.22 -4.59
CA VAL A 12 16.57 -12.64 -3.34
C VAL A 12 17.59 -13.35 -2.43
N ASP A 13 18.43 -14.23 -2.97
CA ASP A 13 19.51 -14.91 -2.22
C ASP A 13 20.56 -13.92 -1.69
N ARG A 14 20.86 -12.87 -2.44
CA ARG A 14 21.80 -11.82 -1.98
C ARG A 14 21.24 -11.05 -0.80
N VAL A 15 19.94 -10.72 -0.83
CA VAL A 15 19.27 -10.12 0.34
C VAL A 15 19.24 -11.12 1.49
N ALA A 16 18.91 -12.39 1.24
CA ALA A 16 18.88 -13.43 2.27
C ALA A 16 20.24 -13.68 2.94
N GLY A 17 21.35 -13.51 2.20
CA GLY A 17 22.72 -13.61 2.71
C GLY A 17 23.21 -12.39 3.49
N ASP A 18 22.55 -11.23 3.35
CA ASP A 18 22.93 -9.97 3.97
C ASP A 18 21.94 -9.59 5.09
N ARG A 19 22.38 -9.79 6.34
CA ARG A 19 21.57 -9.52 7.54
C ARG A 19 21.22 -8.04 7.68
N GLU A 20 22.07 -7.13 7.21
CA GLU A 20 21.81 -5.70 7.27
C GLU A 20 20.75 -5.30 6.25
N ALA A 21 20.87 -5.79 5.01
CA ALA A 21 19.87 -5.56 3.97
C ALA A 21 18.49 -6.11 4.39
N LEU A 22 18.43 -7.30 4.99
CA LEU A 22 17.20 -7.86 5.57
C LEU A 22 16.63 -6.99 6.69
N ALA A 23 17.47 -6.56 7.63
CA ALA A 23 17.04 -5.73 8.75
C ALA A 23 16.47 -4.38 8.26
N LEU A 24 17.13 -3.75 7.27
CA LEU A 24 16.65 -2.53 6.64
C LEU A 24 15.33 -2.76 5.89
N ALA A 25 15.23 -3.82 5.09
CA ALA A 25 14.01 -4.14 4.36
C ALA A 25 12.81 -4.37 5.31
N LEU A 26 13.02 -5.13 6.39
CA LEU A 26 12.01 -5.34 7.42
C LEU A 26 11.66 -4.05 8.15
N GLY A 27 12.66 -3.23 8.49
CA GLY A 27 12.47 -1.92 9.12
C GLY A 27 11.64 -0.98 8.26
N PHE A 28 11.98 -0.84 6.98
CA PHE A 28 11.21 -0.02 6.04
C PHE A 28 9.80 -0.57 5.80
N SER A 29 9.63 -1.89 5.71
CA SER A 29 8.31 -2.52 5.59
C SER A 29 7.43 -2.23 6.81
N PHE A 30 8.01 -2.36 8.01
CA PHE A 30 7.32 -2.06 9.26
C PHE A 30 6.95 -0.57 9.39
N LEU A 31 7.87 0.33 9.03
CA LEU A 31 7.60 1.77 8.99
C LEU A 31 6.50 2.12 7.97
N GLY A 32 6.53 1.47 6.80
CA GLY A 32 5.48 1.61 5.79
C GLY A 32 4.12 1.19 6.33
N TRP A 33 4.06 0.06 7.04
CA TRP A 33 2.83 -0.40 7.69
C TRP A 33 2.32 0.61 8.74
N ILE A 34 3.19 1.14 9.61
CA ILE A 34 2.81 2.19 10.56
C ILE A 34 2.29 3.44 9.83
N GLY A 35 2.93 3.83 8.72
CA GLY A 35 2.48 4.94 7.89
C GLY A 35 1.08 4.73 7.33
N LEU A 36 0.77 3.53 6.84
CA LEU A 36 -0.56 3.16 6.36
C LEU A 36 -1.60 3.20 7.49
N ALA A 37 -1.28 2.63 8.65
CA ALA A 37 -2.16 2.66 9.82
C ALA A 37 -2.43 4.09 10.31
N THR A 38 -1.40 4.94 10.33
CA THR A 38 -1.50 6.36 10.70
C THR A 38 -2.37 7.12 9.71
N SER A 39 -2.20 6.89 8.40
CA SER A 39 -3.04 7.52 7.38
C SER A 39 -4.53 7.18 7.57
N LEU A 40 -4.86 5.91 7.81
CA LEU A 40 -6.25 5.50 8.03
C LEU A 40 -6.81 6.04 9.35
N TRP A 41 -5.99 6.04 10.41
CA TRP A 41 -6.36 6.62 11.71
C TRP A 41 -6.64 8.13 11.60
N LEU A 42 -5.79 8.88 10.90
CA LEU A 42 -6.01 10.30 10.63
C LEU A 42 -7.22 10.56 9.73
N SER A 43 -7.55 9.64 8.83
CA SER A 43 -8.74 9.73 7.98
C SER A 43 -10.04 9.56 8.77
N LEU A 44 -10.04 8.70 9.79
CA LEU A 44 -11.15 8.61 10.75
C LEU A 44 -11.22 9.86 11.63
N PHE A 45 -10.06 10.33 12.10
CA PHE A 45 -9.97 11.52 12.93
C PHE A 45 -10.47 12.79 12.23
N SER A 46 -10.19 12.95 10.93
CA SER A 46 -10.68 14.09 10.15
C SER A 46 -12.20 14.12 9.98
N LEU A 47 -12.85 12.96 10.13
CA LEU A 47 -14.31 12.80 10.15
C LEU A 47 -14.89 12.91 11.58
N GLY A 48 -14.07 13.26 12.58
CA GLY A 48 -14.48 13.40 13.97
C GLY A 48 -14.57 12.09 14.74
N ILE A 49 -14.06 10.99 14.19
CA ILE A 49 -14.10 9.67 14.82
C ILE A 49 -12.80 9.39 15.56
N THR A 50 -12.89 9.10 16.85
CA THR A 50 -11.76 8.68 17.68
C THR A 50 -11.79 7.17 17.90
N THR A 51 -10.89 6.45 17.25
CA THR A 51 -10.69 5.00 17.45
C THR A 51 -9.33 4.70 18.06
N ALA A 52 -9.22 3.57 18.74
CA ALA A 52 -7.93 3.06 19.20
C ALA A 52 -7.01 2.79 17.99
N PHE A 53 -5.79 3.34 18.02
CA PHE A 53 -4.81 3.13 16.95
C PHE A 53 -4.53 1.64 16.69
N ALA A 54 -4.56 0.82 17.74
CA ALA A 54 -4.38 -0.63 17.67
C ALA A 54 -5.40 -1.32 16.74
N ALA A 55 -6.65 -0.84 16.69
CA ALA A 55 -7.66 -1.40 15.77
C ALA A 55 -7.22 -1.19 14.32
N VAL A 56 -6.82 0.03 13.97
CA VAL A 56 -6.37 0.39 12.62
C VAL A 56 -5.10 -0.37 12.23
N LEU A 57 -4.19 -0.55 13.18
CA LEU A 57 -2.94 -1.30 12.97
C LEU A 57 -3.20 -2.75 12.54
N VAL A 58 -4.25 -3.39 13.08
CA VAL A 58 -4.67 -4.77 12.73
C VAL A 58 -5.48 -4.80 11.44
N VAL A 59 -6.32 -3.80 11.18
CA VAL A 59 -7.16 -3.72 9.99
C VAL A 59 -6.33 -3.65 8.69
N ILE A 60 -5.26 -2.83 8.68
CA ILE A 60 -4.42 -2.62 7.49
C ILE A 60 -3.84 -3.91 6.89
N PRO A 61 -3.12 -4.78 7.63
CA PRO A 61 -2.50 -5.97 7.06
C PRO A 61 -3.54 -7.00 6.59
N ILE A 62 -4.69 -7.09 7.26
CA ILE A 62 -5.78 -7.97 6.82
C ILE A 62 -6.40 -7.43 5.52
N GLY A 63 -6.58 -6.12 5.40
CA GLY A 63 -7.00 -5.47 4.16
C GLY A 63 -6.04 -5.73 2.99
N ALA A 64 -4.73 -5.80 3.25
CA ALA A 64 -3.73 -6.14 2.24
C ALA A 64 -3.92 -7.57 1.69
N ILE A 65 -4.34 -8.53 2.52
CA ILE A 65 -4.64 -9.90 2.09
C ILE A 65 -5.82 -9.93 1.10
N ALA A 66 -6.78 -9.02 1.24
CA ALA A 66 -7.90 -8.89 0.29
C ALA A 66 -7.47 -8.46 -1.12
N GLY A 67 -6.30 -7.83 -1.24
CA GLY A 67 -5.68 -7.47 -2.52
C GLY A 67 -5.24 -8.69 -3.36
N ILE A 68 -5.29 -9.90 -2.80
CA ILE A 68 -5.06 -11.16 -3.53
C ILE A 68 -6.25 -11.49 -4.46
N THR A 69 -7.42 -10.88 -4.22
CA THR A 69 -8.56 -11.05 -5.12
C THR A 69 -8.24 -10.45 -6.50
N PRO A 70 -8.49 -11.18 -7.61
CA PRO A 70 -8.09 -10.77 -8.96
C PRO A 70 -9.01 -9.68 -9.55
N LEU A 71 -9.41 -8.69 -8.75
CA LEU A 71 -10.07 -7.49 -9.24
C LEU A 71 -9.02 -6.54 -9.84
N PRO A 72 -9.26 -6.00 -11.05
CA PRO A 72 -8.30 -5.09 -11.68
C PRO A 72 -7.97 -3.90 -10.76
N GLY A 73 -6.68 -3.71 -10.47
CA GLY A 73 -6.16 -2.59 -9.67
C GLY A 73 -6.36 -2.69 -8.15
N GLY A 74 -6.95 -3.78 -7.62
CA GLY A 74 -7.28 -3.89 -6.19
C GLY A 74 -8.33 -2.89 -5.71
N LEU A 75 -8.90 -2.10 -6.62
CA LEU A 75 -9.99 -1.15 -6.40
C LEU A 75 -11.29 -1.96 -6.28
N GLY A 76 -11.89 -1.95 -5.10
CA GLY A 76 -13.12 -2.64 -4.75
C GLY A 76 -12.90 -3.70 -3.67
N GLY A 77 -11.92 -4.58 -3.82
CA GLY A 77 -11.66 -5.67 -2.86
C GLY A 77 -11.02 -5.18 -1.56
N VAL A 78 -9.97 -4.36 -1.68
CA VAL A 78 -9.25 -3.82 -0.51
C VAL A 78 -10.15 -2.85 0.26
N GLU A 79 -10.83 -1.95 -0.45
CA GLU A 79 -11.76 -1.00 0.15
C GLU A 79 -12.89 -1.71 0.89
N PHE A 80 -13.51 -2.71 0.26
CA PHE A 80 -14.58 -3.49 0.87
C PHE A 80 -14.15 -4.16 2.18
N VAL A 81 -12.97 -4.79 2.19
CA VAL A 81 -12.45 -5.46 3.40
C VAL A 81 -12.09 -4.45 4.47
N LEU A 82 -11.42 -3.34 4.13
CA LEU A 82 -11.11 -2.29 5.10
C LEU A 82 -12.38 -1.71 5.73
N VAL A 83 -13.40 -1.41 4.92
CA VAL A 83 -14.69 -0.89 5.42
C VAL A 83 -15.35 -1.92 6.33
N THR A 84 -15.45 -3.17 5.89
CA THR A 84 -16.08 -4.25 6.66
C THR A 84 -15.39 -4.47 8.00
N LEU A 85 -14.05 -4.52 8.01
CA LEU A 85 -13.27 -4.69 9.23
C LEU A 85 -13.39 -3.48 10.16
N LEU A 86 -13.39 -2.25 9.63
CA LEU A 86 -13.60 -1.05 10.45
C LEU A 86 -14.96 -1.09 11.13
N VAL A 87 -16.04 -1.35 10.38
CA VAL A 87 -17.39 -1.46 10.95
C VAL A 87 -17.42 -2.55 12.03
N ALA A 88 -16.87 -3.73 11.75
CA ALA A 88 -16.88 -4.87 12.67
C ALA A 88 -16.04 -4.66 13.95
N THR A 89 -14.92 -3.94 13.86
CA THR A 89 -13.96 -3.81 14.97
C THR A 89 -14.12 -2.52 15.77
N THR A 90 -14.69 -1.47 15.17
CA THR A 90 -14.78 -0.14 15.79
C THR A 90 -16.22 0.30 16.03
N GLY A 91 -17.21 -0.34 15.40
CA GLY A 91 -18.62 0.04 15.49
C GLY A 91 -18.99 1.34 14.76
N VAL A 92 -18.05 1.92 14.00
CA VAL A 92 -18.29 3.08 13.13
C VAL A 92 -19.30 2.69 12.05
N ASP A 93 -20.20 3.61 11.70
CA ASP A 93 -21.20 3.36 10.68
C ASP A 93 -20.56 3.17 9.29
N LEU A 94 -21.30 2.49 8.40
CA LEU A 94 -20.80 2.12 7.07
C LEU A 94 -20.42 3.34 6.22
N ALA A 95 -21.18 4.43 6.29
CA ALA A 95 -20.93 5.61 5.46
C ALA A 95 -19.64 6.30 5.91
N THR A 96 -19.45 6.49 7.21
CA THR A 96 -18.24 7.09 7.76
C THR A 96 -17.01 6.21 7.53
N ALA A 97 -17.12 4.89 7.72
CA ALA A 97 -16.03 3.96 7.41
C ALA A 97 -15.63 4.02 5.92
N THR A 98 -16.62 4.07 5.02
CA THR A 98 -16.39 4.20 3.57
C THR A 98 -15.71 5.52 3.22
N ALA A 99 -16.14 6.63 3.82
CA ALA A 99 -15.52 7.93 3.63
C ALA A 99 -14.05 7.94 4.12
N ALA A 100 -13.79 7.40 5.32
CA ALA A 100 -12.44 7.30 5.87
C ALA A 100 -11.50 6.48 4.97
N VAL A 101 -11.97 5.31 4.50
CA VAL A 101 -11.20 4.46 3.57
C VAL A 101 -10.95 5.18 2.24
N THR A 102 -11.93 5.93 1.73
CA THR A 102 -11.76 6.71 0.49
C THR A 102 -10.67 7.79 0.64
N ILE A 103 -10.67 8.54 1.75
CA ILE A 103 -9.65 9.54 2.06
C ILE A 103 -8.27 8.88 2.18
N HIS A 104 -8.19 7.76 2.91
CA HIS A 104 -6.96 6.98 3.04
C HIS A 104 -6.42 6.51 1.68
N ARG A 105 -7.29 6.04 0.78
CA ARG A 105 -6.90 5.57 -0.56
C ARG A 105 -6.48 6.71 -1.48
N ALA A 106 -7.13 7.87 -1.39
CA ALA A 106 -6.68 9.06 -2.08
C ALA A 106 -5.23 9.41 -1.68
N ALA A 107 -4.91 9.35 -0.39
CA ALA A 107 -3.57 9.63 0.10
C ALA A 107 -2.54 8.54 -0.27
N THR A 108 -2.90 7.26 -0.17
CA THR A 108 -1.95 6.14 -0.28
C THR A 108 -1.83 5.56 -1.68
N TYR A 109 -2.84 5.74 -2.52
CA TYR A 109 -2.84 5.22 -3.89
C TYR A 109 -2.53 6.32 -4.91
N MET A 110 -3.19 7.48 -4.81
CA MET A 110 -2.98 8.53 -5.82
C MET A 110 -1.60 9.18 -5.71
N LEU A 111 -1.07 9.38 -4.50
CA LEU A 111 0.23 10.02 -4.33
C LEU A 111 1.37 9.21 -4.97
N PRO A 112 1.54 7.89 -4.70
CA PRO A 112 2.57 7.10 -5.37
C PRO A 112 2.31 6.94 -6.87
N THR A 113 1.05 6.82 -7.31
CA THR A 113 0.71 6.70 -8.73
C THR A 113 1.06 7.96 -9.50
N VAL A 114 0.77 9.15 -8.97
CA VAL A 114 1.11 10.43 -9.61
C VAL A 114 2.62 10.64 -9.63
N VAL A 115 3.31 10.35 -8.53
CA VAL A 115 4.77 10.49 -8.46
C VAL A 115 5.45 9.49 -9.41
N GLY A 116 5.08 8.22 -9.37
CA GLY A 116 5.65 7.17 -10.23
C GLY A 116 5.29 7.36 -11.71
N GLY A 117 4.06 7.76 -12.01
CA GLY A 117 3.63 8.10 -13.36
C GLY A 117 4.36 9.34 -13.90
N GLY A 118 4.53 10.36 -13.05
CA GLY A 118 5.27 11.57 -13.38
C GLY A 118 6.75 11.32 -13.67
N THR A 119 7.43 10.50 -12.86
CA THR A 119 8.83 10.12 -13.11
C THR A 119 8.96 9.28 -14.37
N ALA A 120 8.06 8.31 -14.59
CA ALA A 120 8.05 7.50 -15.82
C ALA A 120 7.82 8.36 -17.07
N ALA A 121 6.89 9.32 -17.02
CA ALA A 121 6.66 10.26 -18.10
C ALA A 121 7.87 11.15 -18.37
N ALA A 122 8.51 11.69 -17.33
CA ALA A 122 9.69 12.53 -17.46
C ALA A 122 10.88 11.77 -18.10
N LEU A 123 11.09 10.51 -17.71
CA LEU A 123 12.16 9.67 -18.25
C LEU A 123 11.85 9.15 -19.65
N GLY A 124 10.60 8.74 -19.90
CA GLY A 124 10.12 8.20 -21.18
C GLY A 124 10.03 9.22 -22.31
N VAL A 125 10.06 10.51 -22.00
CA VAL A 125 10.10 11.61 -22.98
C VAL A 125 11.52 11.82 -23.56
N THR A 126 12.55 11.12 -23.08
CA THR A 126 13.89 11.22 -23.67
C THR A 126 13.91 10.51 -25.04
N PRO A 127 14.12 11.22 -26.17
CA PRO A 127 14.17 10.58 -27.47
C PRO A 127 15.37 9.63 -27.52
N SER A 128 15.14 8.37 -27.90
CA SER A 128 16.22 7.43 -28.22
C SER A 128 17.00 7.97 -29.43
N ASN A 129 18.13 8.62 -29.18
CA ASN A 129 19.03 9.08 -30.23
C ASN A 129 19.83 7.87 -30.74
N SER A 130 19.20 7.05 -31.58
CA SER A 130 19.89 6.02 -32.36
C SER A 130 20.65 6.73 -33.47
N LYS A 131 21.94 7.00 -33.24
CA LYS A 131 22.85 7.41 -34.31
C LYS A 131 22.97 6.27 -35.32
N ALA A 132 22.63 6.60 -36.57
CA ALA A 132 22.88 5.83 -37.78
C ALA A 132 24.40 5.67 -38.05
#